data_AF-A0A4Q3VUJ5-F1
#
_entry.id   AF-A0A4Q3VUJ5-F1
#
_cell.length_a   1.000
_cell.length_b   1.000
_cell.length_c   1.000
_cell.angle_alpha   90.00
_cell.angle_beta   90.00
_cell.angle_gamma   90.00
#
_symmetry.space_group_name_H-M   'P 1'
#
loop_
_entity.id
_entity.type
_entity.pdbx_description
1 polymer ?
#
loop_
_entity_poly.entity_id
_entity_poly.type
_entity_poly.pdbx_seq_one_letter_code
_entity_poly.pdbx_strand_id
1 'polypeptide(L)'
;LQDVHWSHGSFGYFATYSIGSLYAAQFFRTIETENPELGSIISKGDTLPVHAWLKQHIYPFGRYYLSEDLCKLATGEPLNPAHFIAYAKKKYSGIYK
;
A
#
# COMPACT_ATOMS: atom_id res chain seq x y z
N LEU A 1 -6.35 -4.00 -27.79
CA LEU A 1 -6.39 -5.45 -27.48
C LEU A 1 -5.31 -5.88 -26.47
N GLN A 2 -4.51 -4.95 -25.90
CA GLN A 2 -3.52 -5.29 -24.86
C GLN A 2 -4.19 -5.81 -23.57
N ASP A 3 -5.29 -5.20 -23.14
CA ASP A 3 -6.01 -5.53 -21.91
C ASP A 3 -7.45 -6.01 -22.19
N VAL A 4 -7.92 -6.93 -21.35
CA VAL A 4 -9.18 -7.66 -21.56
C VAL A 4 -10.41 -6.98 -20.92
N HIS A 5 -10.20 -6.01 -20.02
CA HIS A 5 -11.24 -5.49 -19.11
C HIS A 5 -12.46 -4.93 -19.84
N TRP A 6 -12.27 -4.16 -20.92
CA TRP A 6 -13.40 -3.58 -21.66
C TRP A 6 -14.22 -4.63 -22.40
N SER A 7 -13.58 -5.69 -22.93
CA SER A 7 -14.30 -6.80 -23.55
C SER A 7 -15.11 -7.61 -22.52
N HIS A 8 -14.71 -7.61 -21.25
CA HIS A 8 -15.44 -8.19 -20.12
C HIS A 8 -16.38 -7.19 -19.41
N GLY A 9 -16.56 -5.97 -19.94
CA GLY A 9 -17.44 -4.97 -19.35
C GLY A 9 -16.97 -4.38 -18.01
N SER A 10 -15.70 -4.57 -17.63
CA SER A 10 -15.11 -4.06 -16.37
C SER A 10 -14.73 -2.58 -16.46
N PHE A 11 -15.69 -1.75 -16.86
CA PHE A 11 -15.54 -0.29 -16.88
C PHE A 11 -15.47 0.27 -15.45
N GLY A 12 -14.56 1.22 -15.21
CA GLY A 12 -14.26 1.75 -13.87
C GLY A 12 -13.26 0.93 -13.05
N TYR A 13 -12.89 -0.28 -13.49
CA TYR A 13 -11.98 -1.15 -12.74
C TYR A 13 -10.54 -0.65 -12.74
N PHE A 14 -10.05 -0.06 -13.84
CA PHE A 14 -8.64 0.30 -13.98
C PHE A 14 -8.10 1.25 -12.89
N ALA A 15 -8.93 2.19 -12.42
CA ALA A 15 -8.52 3.12 -11.37
C ALA A 15 -8.13 2.40 -10.07
N THR A 16 -8.68 1.21 -9.82
CA THR A 16 -8.39 0.42 -8.62
C THR A 16 -6.93 -0.03 -8.54
N TYR A 17 -6.24 -0.23 -9.67
CA TYR A 17 -4.81 -0.56 -9.68
C TYR A 17 -3.96 0.57 -9.10
N SER A 18 -4.22 1.81 -9.53
CA SER A 18 -3.54 2.99 -9.03
C SER A 18 -3.87 3.22 -7.55
N ILE A 19 -5.16 3.12 -7.19
CA ILE A 19 -5.60 3.25 -5.79
C ILE A 19 -4.92 2.22 -4.89
N GLY A 20 -4.79 0.96 -5.34
CA GLY A 20 -4.05 -0.07 -4.63
C GLY A 20 -2.58 0.28 -4.42
N SER A 21 -1.93 0.90 -5.41
CA SER A 21 -0.54 1.38 -5.28
C SER A 21 -0.41 2.52 -4.26
N LEU A 22 -1.40 3.41 -4.18
CA LEU A 22 -1.45 4.49 -3.18
C LEU A 22 -1.59 3.91 -1.77
N TYR A 23 -2.54 2.99 -1.57
CA TYR A 23 -2.71 2.31 -0.28
C TYR A 23 -1.45 1.54 0.14
N ALA A 24 -0.82 0.81 -0.79
CA ALA A 24 0.40 0.06 -0.49
C ALA A 24 1.52 0.96 0.03
N ALA A 25 1.73 2.12 -0.61
CA ALA A 25 2.76 3.06 -0.17
C ALA A 25 2.45 3.67 1.20
N GLN A 26 1.19 4.03 1.47
CA GLN A 26 0.79 4.58 2.76
C GLN A 26 0.89 3.53 3.87
N PHE A 27 0.36 2.31 3.67
CA PHE A 27 0.48 1.22 4.64
C PHE A 27 1.93 0.89 4.93
N PHE A 28 2.76 0.75 3.90
CA PHE A 28 4.18 0.46 4.10
C PHE A 28 4.90 1.58 4.87
N ARG A 29 4.57 2.85 4.57
CA ARG A 29 5.11 3.98 5.31
C ARG A 29 4.72 3.94 6.80
N THR A 30 3.48 3.61 7.11
CA THR A 30 3.03 3.43 8.51
C THR A 30 3.83 2.33 9.21
N ILE A 31 3.99 1.16 8.56
CA ILE A 31 4.77 0.04 9.11
C ILE A 31 6.24 0.45 9.34
N GLU A 32 6.86 1.14 8.38
CA GLU A 32 8.24 1.65 8.53
C GLU A 32 8.38 2.65 9.69
N THR A 33 7.37 3.47 9.93
CA THR A 33 7.38 4.44 11.04
C THR A 33 7.23 3.75 12.40
N GLU A 34 6.39 2.73 12.49
CA GLU A 34 6.19 1.93 13.72
C GLU A 34 7.36 0.96 13.98
N ASN A 35 8.08 0.56 12.93
CA ASN A 35 9.23 -0.33 13.02
C ASN A 35 10.45 0.25 12.27
N PRO A 36 11.28 1.06 12.95
CA PRO A 36 12.46 1.68 12.33
C PRO A 36 13.50 0.68 11.80
N GLU A 37 13.52 -0.56 12.30
CA GLU A 37 14.45 -1.60 11.87
C GLU A 37 13.94 -2.42 10.68
N LEU A 38 12.72 -2.16 10.21
CA LEU A 38 12.02 -2.96 9.19
C LEU A 38 12.87 -3.20 7.94
N GLY A 39 13.58 -2.17 7.45
CA GLY A 39 14.44 -2.31 6.27
C GLY A 39 15.58 -3.31 6.46
N SER A 40 16.16 -3.40 7.67
CA SER A 40 17.21 -4.36 8.01
C SER A 40 16.66 -5.78 8.19
N ILE A 41 15.42 -5.90 8.66
CA ILE A 41 14.74 -7.20 8.80
C ILE A 41 14.39 -7.76 7.41
N ILE A 42 13.82 -6.92 6.54
CA ILE A 42 13.49 -7.30 5.16
C ILE A 42 14.75 -7.64 4.35
N SER A 43 15.87 -6.93 4.55
CA SER A 43 17.12 -7.24 3.82
C SER A 43 17.70 -8.62 4.18
N LYS A 44 17.31 -9.19 5.32
CA LYS A 44 17.64 -10.56 5.74
C LYS A 44 16.63 -11.60 5.23
N GLY A 45 15.63 -11.18 4.45
CA GLY A 45 14.58 -12.04 3.91
C GLY A 45 13.39 -12.25 4.85
N ASP A 46 13.35 -11.58 6.00
CA ASP A 46 12.23 -11.69 6.93
C ASP A 46 11.16 -10.64 6.62
N THR A 47 10.00 -11.11 6.16
CA THR A 47 8.83 -10.26 5.87
C THR A 47 7.70 -10.47 6.89
N LEU A 48 7.93 -11.27 7.94
CA LEU A 48 6.92 -11.56 8.96
C LEU A 48 6.38 -10.31 9.66
N PRO A 49 7.18 -9.26 9.95
CA PRO A 49 6.63 -8.05 10.57
C PRO A 49 5.58 -7.36 9.70
N VAL A 50 5.80 -7.29 8.38
CA VAL A 50 4.83 -6.70 7.43
C VAL A 50 3.54 -7.53 7.42
N HIS A 51 3.67 -8.85 7.32
CA HIS A 51 2.52 -9.75 7.33
C HIS A 51 1.75 -9.68 8.65
N ALA A 52 2.44 -9.64 9.78
CA ALA A 52 1.83 -9.52 11.11
C ALA A 52 1.03 -8.22 11.22
N TRP A 53 1.61 -7.10 10.77
CA TRP A 53 0.92 -5.82 10.77
C TRP A 53 -0.36 -5.86 9.91
N LEU A 54 -0.28 -6.40 8.68
CA LEU A 54 -1.45 -6.51 7.80
C LEU A 54 -2.53 -7.44 8.36
N LYS A 55 -2.11 -8.53 9.02
CA LYS A 55 -3.01 -9.47 9.71
C LYS A 55 -3.69 -8.84 10.92
N GLN A 56 -3.12 -7.80 11.52
CA GLN A 56 -3.74 -7.09 12.63
C GLN A 56 -4.64 -5.95 12.14
N HIS A 57 -4.19 -5.18 11.13
CA HIS A 57 -4.79 -3.89 10.78
C HIS A 57 -5.66 -3.90 9.52
N ILE A 58 -5.53 -4.91 8.65
CA ILE A 58 -6.23 -4.93 7.36
C ILE A 58 -7.08 -6.19 7.20
N TYR A 59 -6.46 -7.37 7.25
CA TYR A 59 -7.09 -8.62 6.83
C TYR A 59 -8.32 -9.06 7.64
N PRO A 60 -8.36 -8.91 8.98
CA PRO A 60 -9.48 -9.41 9.79
C PRO A 60 -10.80 -8.72 9.48
N PHE A 61 -10.74 -7.49 8.98
CA PHE A 61 -11.93 -6.67 8.79
C PHE A 61 -12.70 -7.02 7.52
N GLY A 62 -12.07 -7.65 6.53
CA GLY A 62 -12.72 -8.00 5.27
C GLY A 62 -13.45 -6.80 4.65
N ARG A 63 -14.79 -6.86 4.61
CA ARG A 63 -15.66 -5.78 4.10
C ARG A 63 -16.43 -5.03 5.19
N TYR A 64 -16.05 -5.20 6.46
CA TYR A 64 -16.73 -4.56 7.60
C TYR A 64 -16.65 -3.03 7.54
N TYR A 65 -15.49 -2.50 7.14
CA TYR A 65 -15.27 -1.07 6.93
C TYR A 65 -15.25 -0.72 5.43
N LEU A 66 -15.60 0.53 5.11
CA LEU A 66 -15.27 1.10 3.80
C LEU A 66 -13.75 1.26 3.69
N SER A 67 -13.21 1.23 2.46
CA SER A 67 -11.76 1.30 2.23
C SER A 67 -11.10 2.54 2.84
N GLU A 68 -11.79 3.69 2.79
CA GLU A 68 -11.29 4.94 3.38
C GLU A 68 -11.28 4.87 4.91
N ASP A 69 -12.34 4.34 5.52
CA ASP A 69 -12.42 4.16 6.98
C ASP A 69 -11.37 3.17 7.48
N LEU A 70 -11.18 2.05 6.78
CA LEU A 70 -10.16 1.06 7.12
C LEU A 70 -8.75 1.65 7.02
N CYS A 71 -8.49 2.46 5.99
CA CYS A 71 -7.22 3.14 5.83
C CYS A 71 -6.96 4.13 6.96
N LYS A 72 -7.96 4.94 7.32
CA LYS A 72 -7.87 5.87 8.44
C LYS A 72 -7.67 5.15 9.77
N LEU A 73 -8.37 4.03 9.98
CA LEU A 73 -8.22 3.20 11.17
C LEU A 73 -6.80 2.60 11.26
N ALA A 74 -6.28 2.09 10.15
CA ALA A 74 -4.98 1.42 10.10
C ALA A 74 -3.79 2.40 10.12
N THR A 75 -3.94 3.61 9.58
CA THR A 75 -2.81 4.52 9.35
C THR A 75 -2.91 5.86 10.08
N GLY A 76 -4.06 6.16 10.69
CA GLY A 76 -4.33 7.41 11.39
C GLY A 76 -4.83 8.57 10.51
N GLU A 77 -4.76 8.46 9.18
CA GLU A 77 -5.22 9.48 8.23
C GLU A 77 -5.95 8.88 7.01
N PRO A 78 -6.79 9.65 6.29
CA PRO A 78 -7.37 9.22 5.02
C PRO A 78 -6.30 8.88 3.96
N LEU A 79 -6.71 8.30 2.83
CA LEU A 79 -5.79 7.99 1.74
C LEU A 79 -5.08 9.27 1.24
N ASN A 80 -3.75 9.27 1.32
CA ASN A 80 -2.90 10.41 1.02
C ASN A 80 -1.85 10.05 -0.05
N PRO A 81 -2.02 10.54 -1.30
CA PRO A 81 -1.10 10.24 -2.40
C PRO A 81 0.36 10.69 -2.17
N ALA A 82 0.60 11.59 -1.21
CA ALA A 82 1.94 12.08 -0.91
C ALA A 82 2.90 10.94 -0.51
N HIS A 83 2.41 9.89 0.15
CA HIS A 83 3.22 8.72 0.52
C HIS A 83 3.78 8.00 -0.70
N PHE A 84 2.94 7.76 -1.71
CA PHE A 84 3.37 7.15 -2.96
C PHE A 84 4.36 8.04 -3.72
N ILE A 85 4.09 9.34 -3.81
CA ILE A 85 4.99 10.30 -4.49
C ILE A 85 6.34 10.34 -3.78
N ALA A 86 6.37 10.36 -2.45
CA ALA A 86 7.59 10.35 -1.66
C ALA A 86 8.39 9.05 -1.88
N TYR A 87 7.72 7.89 -1.84
CA TYR A 87 8.32 6.59 -2.15
C TYR A 87 8.95 6.58 -3.55
N ALA A 88 8.18 6.97 -4.57
CA ALA A 88 8.64 6.97 -5.96
C ALA A 88 9.83 7.92 -6.15
N LYS A 89 9.74 9.16 -5.66
CA LYS A 89 10.84 10.13 -5.75
C LYS A 89 12.11 9.59 -5.08
N LYS A 90 12.00 9.14 -3.83
CA LYS A 90 13.15 8.59 -3.07
C LYS A 90 13.80 7.42 -3.80
N LYS A 91 13.00 6.48 -4.29
CA LYS A 91 13.50 5.30 -5.01
C LYS A 91 14.21 5.70 -6.30
N TYR A 92 13.55 6.47 -7.15
CA TYR A 92 14.06 6.75 -8.49
C TYR A 92 15.19 7.78 -8.50
N SER A 93 15.22 8.76 -7.58
CA SER A 93 16.38 9.66 -7.43
C SER A 93 17.61 8.94 -6.84
N GLY A 94 17.40 7.83 -6.13
CA GLY A 94 18.48 6.99 -5.62
C GLY A 94 19.10 6.11 -6.71
N ILE A 95 18.30 5.68 -7.69
CA ILE A 95 18.75 4.81 -8.80
C ILE A 95 19.31 5.65 -9.95
N TYR A 96 18.59 6.68 -10.37
CA TYR A 96 18.94 7.55 -11.49
C TYR A 96 19.38 8.90 -10.91
N LYS A 97 20.69 9.16 -11.00
CA LYS A 97 21.30 10.44 -10.61
C LYS A 97 21.34 11.39 -11.79
#